data_AF-A0A2D4TRZ7-F1
#
_entry.id   AF-A0A2D4TRZ7-F1
#
_cell.length_a   1.000
_cell.length_b   1.000
_cell.length_c   1.000
_cell.angle_alpha   90.00
_cell.angle_beta   90.00
_cell.angle_gamma   90.00
#
_symmetry.space_group_name_H-M   'P 1'
#
loop_
_entity.id
_entity.type
_entity.pdbx_description
1 polymer ?
#
loop_
_entity_poly.entity_id
_entity_poly.type
_entity_poly.pdbx_seq_one_letter_code
_entity_poly.pdbx_strand_id
1 'polypeptide(L)'
;MKNILFVVILLLSAGLLIADDHRRTSGEMNKQMWKVKLKMDLAELKGPPSLAALKQKQANRIADLDLLIDSGKYEGQALSRLTSMREKLMATNLPSQEQLNQRHERRLRMMKSKMKSRVRMMDRRLRDPRRERDMREREKWETRKQRNRNRNKD
;
A
#
# COMPACT_ATOMS: atom_id res chain seq x y z
N MET A 1 43.68 -22.40 -33.50
CA MET A 1 42.51 -21.66 -32.98
C MET A 1 41.74 -22.42 -31.88
N LYS A 2 42.41 -23.09 -30.92
CA LYS A 2 41.74 -23.80 -29.81
C LYS A 2 41.74 -23.00 -28.51
N ASN A 3 42.70 -22.09 -28.33
CA ASN A 3 42.88 -21.33 -27.09
C ASN A 3 41.96 -20.10 -26.97
N ILE A 4 41.46 -19.59 -28.11
CA ILE A 4 40.52 -18.46 -28.15
C ILE A 4 39.13 -18.90 -27.67
N LEU A 5 38.74 -20.15 -27.95
CA LEU A 5 37.44 -20.70 -27.54
C LEU A 5 37.31 -20.80 -26.01
N PHE A 6 38.40 -21.15 -25.31
CA PHE A 6 38.44 -21.24 -23.85
C PHE A 6 38.30 -19.87 -23.17
N VAL A 7 38.89 -18.81 -23.75
CA VAL A 7 38.78 -17.45 -23.20
C VAL A 7 37.37 -16.91 -23.34
N VAL A 8 36.68 -17.22 -24.44
CA VAL A 8 35.28 -16.85 -24.66
C VAL A 8 34.33 -17.59 -23.70
N ILE A 9 34.59 -18.88 -23.43
CA ILE A 9 33.80 -19.68 -22.47
C ILE A 9 34.02 -19.22 -21.02
N LEU A 10 35.24 -18.80 -20.66
CA LEU A 10 35.54 -18.23 -19.34
C LEU A 10 34.89 -16.86 -19.12
N LEU A 11 34.84 -16.00 -20.15
CA LEU A 11 34.15 -14.71 -20.08
C LEU A 11 32.62 -14.85 -20.01
N LEU A 12 32.05 -15.84 -20.72
CA LEU A 12 30.61 -16.13 -20.66
C LEU A 12 30.18 -16.74 -19.32
N SER A 13 31.02 -17.58 -18.69
CA SER A 13 30.72 -18.18 -17.39
C SER A 13 30.92 -17.22 -16.21
N ALA A 14 31.87 -16.28 -16.29
CA ALA A 14 32.06 -15.23 -15.29
C ALA A 14 30.89 -14.21 -15.25
N GLY A 15 30.22 -13.96 -16.38
CA GLY A 15 29.04 -13.09 -16.44
C GLY A 15 27.77 -13.67 -15.81
N LEU A 16 27.69 -14.99 -15.66
CA LEU A 16 26.54 -15.70 -15.09
C LEU A 16 26.54 -15.77 -13.56
N LEU A 17 27.67 -15.49 -12.90
CA LEU A 17 27.81 -15.59 -11.43
C LEU A 17 27.66 -14.24 -10.70
N ILE A 18 27.32 -13.15 -11.38
CA ILE A 18 27.14 -11.81 -10.77
C ILE A 18 25.67 -11.35 -10.73
N ALA A 19 24.74 -12.11 -11.31
CA ALA A 19 23.39 -11.60 -11.55
C ALA A 19 22.31 -11.96 -10.52
N ASP A 20 22.62 -12.72 -9.47
CA ASP A 20 21.58 -13.14 -8.53
C ASP A 20 22.10 -13.24 -7.09
N ASP A 21 22.13 -12.10 -6.38
CA ASP A 21 21.84 -12.12 -4.94
C ASP A 21 21.51 -10.74 -4.33
N HIS A 22 20.26 -10.63 -3.86
CA HIS A 22 19.88 -10.00 -2.57
C HIS A 22 19.74 -8.46 -2.43
N ARG A 23 19.41 -7.66 -3.46
CA ARG A 23 19.03 -6.23 -3.26
C ARG A 23 17.73 -5.73 -3.88
N ARG A 24 16.91 -6.59 -4.49
CA ARG A 24 15.64 -6.15 -5.13
C ARG A 24 14.51 -5.79 -4.14
N THR A 25 14.53 -6.31 -2.91
CA THR A 25 13.42 -6.12 -1.96
C THR A 25 13.38 -4.74 -1.29
N SER A 26 14.53 -4.09 -1.08
CA SER A 26 14.58 -2.79 -0.39
C SER A 26 14.11 -1.62 -1.27
N GLY A 27 14.53 -1.59 -2.54
CA GLY A 27 14.16 -0.53 -3.49
C GLY A 27 12.67 -0.53 -3.87
N GLU A 28 12.12 -1.71 -4.16
CA GLU A 28 10.69 -1.90 -4.48
C GLU A 28 9.79 -1.48 -3.30
N MET A 29 10.16 -1.91 -2.09
CA MET A 29 9.44 -1.59 -0.87
C MET A 29 9.45 -0.09 -0.57
N ASN A 30 10.59 0.59 -0.75
CA ASN A 30 10.71 2.04 -0.61
C ASN A 30 9.85 2.80 -1.62
N LYS A 31 9.81 2.39 -2.90
CA LYS A 31 8.93 3.00 -3.92
C LYS A 31 7.46 2.87 -3.55
N GLN A 32 7.04 1.69 -3.07
CA GLN A 32 5.65 1.47 -2.63
C GLN A 32 5.30 2.31 -1.40
N MET A 33 6.22 2.48 -0.44
CA MET A 33 6.01 3.36 0.72
C MET A 33 5.87 4.83 0.29
N TRP A 34 6.74 5.31 -0.59
CA TRP A 34 6.65 6.67 -1.14
C TRP A 34 5.31 6.92 -1.83
N LYS A 35 4.83 5.97 -2.64
CA LYS A 35 3.51 6.07 -3.29
C LYS A 35 2.37 6.14 -2.27
N VAL A 36 2.43 5.37 -1.19
CA VAL A 36 1.41 5.39 -0.13
C VAL A 36 1.46 6.71 0.64
N LYS A 37 2.64 7.22 0.96
CA LYS A 37 2.83 8.52 1.61
C LYS A 37 2.26 9.65 0.75
N LEU A 38 2.65 9.73 -0.52
CA LEU A 38 2.12 10.73 -1.44
C LEU A 38 0.59 10.67 -1.58
N LYS A 39 0.00 9.46 -1.60
CA LYS A 39 -1.46 9.31 -1.60
C LYS A 39 -2.11 9.77 -0.29
N MET A 40 -1.44 9.59 0.83
CA MET A 40 -1.90 10.05 2.13
C MET A 40 -1.86 11.58 2.19
N ASP A 41 -0.71 12.17 1.88
CA ASP A 41 -0.49 13.62 1.89
C ASP A 41 -1.47 14.30 0.93
N LEU A 42 -1.67 13.73 -0.26
CA LEU A 42 -2.67 14.21 -1.21
C LEU A 42 -4.10 14.12 -0.67
N ALA A 43 -4.43 13.07 0.08
CA ALA A 43 -5.74 12.93 0.69
C ALA A 43 -5.95 13.93 1.82
N GLU A 44 -4.92 14.21 2.62
CA GLU A 44 -4.96 15.24 3.67
C GLU A 44 -5.12 16.64 3.07
N LEU A 45 -4.38 16.97 2.01
CA LEU A 45 -4.48 18.25 1.31
C LEU A 45 -5.84 18.47 0.64
N LYS A 46 -6.41 17.43 0.04
CA LYS A 46 -7.71 17.52 -0.67
C LYS A 46 -8.91 17.46 0.28
N GLY A 47 -8.76 16.86 1.46
CA GLY A 47 -9.85 16.66 2.41
C GLY A 47 -10.93 15.68 1.93
N PRO A 48 -12.03 15.56 2.70
CA PRO A 48 -13.18 14.75 2.30
C PRO A 48 -13.88 15.35 1.08
N PRO A 49 -14.41 14.52 0.18
CA PRO A 49 -15.21 15.03 -0.94
C PRO A 49 -16.47 15.72 -0.41
N SER A 50 -16.83 16.86 -1.01
CA SER A 50 -18.09 17.53 -0.71
C SER A 50 -19.27 16.80 -1.36
N LEU A 51 -20.41 16.83 -0.69
CA LEU A 51 -21.67 16.28 -1.18
C LEU A 51 -22.11 16.96 -2.49
N ALA A 52 -21.85 18.27 -2.63
CA ALA A 52 -22.06 19.01 -3.87
C ALA A 52 -21.20 18.43 -5.03
N ALA A 53 -19.92 18.18 -4.79
CA ALA A 53 -19.05 17.59 -5.81
C ALA A 53 -19.48 16.16 -6.17
N LEU A 54 -20.04 15.38 -5.24
CA LEU A 54 -20.58 14.05 -5.54
C LEU A 54 -21.88 14.13 -6.36
N LYS A 55 -22.79 15.05 -6.01
CA LYS A 55 -24.00 15.32 -6.80
C LYS A 55 -23.65 15.73 -8.22
N GLN A 56 -22.67 16.63 -8.38
CA GLN A 56 -22.20 17.06 -9.70
C GLN A 56 -21.59 15.89 -10.48
N LYS A 57 -20.77 15.04 -9.85
CA LYS A 57 -20.23 13.84 -10.50
C LYS A 57 -21.31 12.84 -10.92
N GLN A 58 -22.36 12.68 -10.12
CA GLN A 58 -23.50 11.84 -10.45
C GLN A 58 -24.26 12.42 -11.65
N ALA A 59 -24.56 13.72 -11.62
CA ALA A 59 -25.22 14.42 -12.72
C ALA A 59 -24.43 14.33 -14.03
N ASN A 60 -23.11 14.57 -13.99
CA ASN A 60 -22.26 14.46 -15.18
C ASN A 60 -22.27 13.04 -15.75
N ARG A 61 -22.22 12.01 -14.90
CA ARG A 61 -22.29 10.61 -15.36
C ARG A 61 -23.63 10.27 -15.98
N ILE A 62 -24.72 10.81 -15.46
CA ILE A 62 -26.05 10.65 -16.05
C ILE A 62 -26.08 11.34 -17.41
N ALA A 63 -25.59 12.57 -17.51
CA ALA A 63 -25.51 13.29 -18.78
C ALA A 63 -24.65 12.54 -19.82
N ASP A 64 -23.51 11.98 -19.41
CA ASP A 64 -22.66 11.17 -20.29
C ASP A 64 -23.40 9.92 -20.79
N LEU A 65 -24.18 9.26 -19.94
CA LEU A 65 -24.99 8.10 -20.33
C LEU A 65 -26.14 8.51 -21.24
N ASP A 66 -26.77 9.65 -20.99
CA ASP A 66 -27.83 10.21 -21.82
C ASP A 66 -27.29 10.50 -23.22
N LEU A 67 -26.11 11.12 -23.34
CA LEU A 67 -25.45 11.33 -24.62
C LEU A 67 -25.16 10.02 -25.37
N LEU A 68 -24.76 8.96 -24.66
CA LEU A 68 -24.52 7.65 -25.29
C LEU A 68 -25.81 6.98 -25.76
N ILE A 69 -26.87 7.06 -24.97
CA ILE A 69 -28.20 6.53 -25.31
C ILE A 69 -28.78 7.31 -26.50
N ASP A 70 -28.76 8.63 -26.43
CA ASP A 70 -29.31 9.54 -27.44
C ASP A 70 -28.49 9.53 -28.74
N SER A 71 -27.24 9.07 -28.70
CA SER A 71 -26.41 8.94 -29.90
C SER A 71 -26.95 7.96 -30.94
N GLY A 72 -27.88 7.07 -30.56
CA GLY A 72 -28.45 6.04 -31.43
C GLY A 72 -27.44 4.98 -31.90
N LYS A 73 -26.19 5.03 -31.41
CA LYS A 73 -25.11 4.11 -31.85
C LYS A 73 -25.21 2.72 -31.22
N TYR A 74 -25.97 2.58 -30.14
CA TYR A 74 -26.07 1.34 -29.38
C TYR A 74 -27.48 0.77 -29.47
N GLU A 75 -27.57 -0.53 -29.71
CA GLU A 75 -28.84 -1.25 -29.84
C GLU A 75 -28.88 -2.52 -28.97
N GLY A 76 -30.08 -3.10 -28.85
CA GLY A 76 -30.31 -4.38 -28.17
C GLY A 76 -29.73 -4.44 -26.76
N GLN A 77 -28.89 -5.44 -26.51
CA GLN A 77 -28.33 -5.68 -25.17
C GLN A 77 -27.41 -4.55 -24.69
N ALA A 78 -26.68 -3.88 -25.60
CA ALA A 78 -25.79 -2.78 -25.23
C ALA A 78 -26.58 -1.56 -24.75
N LEU A 79 -27.65 -1.22 -25.47
CA LEU A 79 -28.57 -0.14 -25.07
C LEU A 79 -29.24 -0.45 -23.73
N SER A 80 -29.77 -1.66 -23.57
CA SER A 80 -30.38 -2.11 -22.30
C SER A 80 -29.44 -1.97 -21.10
N ARG A 81 -28.14 -2.27 -21.28
CA ARG A 81 -27.12 -2.08 -20.25
C ARG A 81 -26.92 -0.60 -19.90
N LEU A 82 -26.85 0.28 -20.90
CA LEU A 82 -26.70 1.72 -20.69
C LEU A 82 -27.90 2.30 -19.93
N THR A 83 -29.13 1.94 -20.33
CA THR A 83 -30.35 2.36 -19.65
C THR A 83 -30.39 1.85 -18.21
N SER A 84 -30.05 0.58 -17.99
CA SER A 84 -29.96 0.01 -16.64
C SER A 84 -28.91 0.70 -15.77
N MET A 85 -27.77 1.11 -16.34
CA MET A 85 -26.74 1.85 -15.62
C MET A 85 -27.22 3.25 -15.22
N ARG A 86 -27.93 3.93 -16.12
CA ARG A 86 -28.54 5.23 -15.87
C ARG A 86 -29.57 5.16 -14.74
N GLU A 87 -30.49 4.20 -14.80
CA GLU A 87 -31.51 3.98 -13.77
C GLU A 87 -30.89 3.68 -12.41
N LYS A 88 -29.88 2.81 -12.36
CA LYS A 88 -29.13 2.53 -11.12
C LYS A 88 -28.50 3.79 -10.54
N LEU A 89 -27.90 4.63 -11.39
CA LEU A 89 -27.30 5.89 -10.94
C LEU A 89 -28.36 6.87 -10.45
N MET A 90 -29.54 6.95 -11.06
CA MET A 90 -30.64 7.78 -10.57
C MET A 90 -31.21 7.26 -9.23
N ALA A 91 -31.33 5.94 -9.07
CA ALA A 91 -31.87 5.32 -7.87
C ALA A 91 -30.88 5.30 -6.69
N THR A 92 -29.57 5.47 -6.94
CA THR A 92 -28.58 5.48 -5.86
C THR A 92 -28.70 6.69 -4.94
N ASN A 93 -29.05 6.43 -3.68
CA ASN A 93 -28.98 7.41 -2.60
C ASN A 93 -27.53 7.79 -2.29
N LEU A 94 -27.23 9.08 -2.33
CA LEU A 94 -25.91 9.59 -1.96
C LEU A 94 -25.72 9.55 -0.43
N PRO A 95 -24.52 9.22 0.06
CA PRO A 95 -24.22 9.29 1.49
C PRO A 95 -24.26 10.73 2.00
N SER A 96 -24.55 10.91 3.28
CA SER A 96 -24.52 12.24 3.92
C SER A 96 -23.09 12.78 4.01
N GLN A 97 -22.94 14.11 4.15
CA GLN A 97 -21.62 14.73 4.31
C GLN A 97 -20.87 14.17 5.53
N GLU A 98 -21.57 13.89 6.62
CA GLU A 98 -20.99 13.29 7.81
C GLU A 98 -20.45 11.89 7.54
N GLN A 99 -21.20 11.04 6.82
CA GLN A 99 -20.73 9.72 6.42
C GLN A 99 -19.50 9.79 5.51
N LEU A 100 -19.43 10.80 4.63
CA LEU A 100 -18.25 11.03 3.78
C LEU A 100 -17.04 11.42 4.62
N ASN A 101 -17.21 12.32 5.58
CA ASN A 101 -16.16 12.74 6.50
C ASN A 101 -15.65 11.54 7.32
N GLN A 102 -16.56 10.77 7.92
CA GLN A 102 -16.20 9.56 8.68
C GLN A 102 -15.45 8.54 7.80
N ARG A 103 -15.89 8.31 6.56
CA ARG A 103 -15.20 7.41 5.62
C ARG A 103 -13.79 7.92 5.29
N HIS A 104 -13.64 9.22 5.08
CA HIS A 104 -12.36 9.85 4.80
C HIS A 104 -11.40 9.70 6.00
N GLU A 105 -11.87 10.00 7.21
CA GLU A 105 -11.08 9.83 8.43
C GLU A 105 -10.66 8.38 8.66
N ARG A 106 -11.59 7.42 8.52
CA ARG A 106 -11.28 5.98 8.65
C ARG A 106 -10.20 5.58 7.65
N ARG A 107 -10.29 6.05 6.40
CA ARG A 107 -9.27 5.80 5.38
C ARG A 107 -7.91 6.37 5.77
N LEU A 108 -7.85 7.62 6.23
CA LEU A 108 -6.60 8.23 6.70
C LEU A 108 -5.99 7.47 7.89
N ARG A 109 -6.81 7.11 8.89
CA ARG A 109 -6.37 6.32 10.05
C ARG A 109 -5.77 4.97 9.64
N MET A 110 -6.42 4.27 8.71
CA MET A 110 -5.89 3.01 8.18
C MET A 110 -4.57 3.20 7.42
N MET A 111 -4.45 4.25 6.62
CA MET A 111 -3.20 4.55 5.88
C MET A 111 -2.05 4.89 6.83
N LYS A 112 -2.29 5.74 7.83
CA LYS A 112 -1.31 6.07 8.89
C LYS A 112 -0.86 4.83 9.66
N SER A 113 -1.80 3.97 10.06
CA SER A 113 -1.49 2.72 10.77
C SER A 113 -0.62 1.78 9.93
N LYS A 114 -0.98 1.57 8.65
CA LYS A 114 -0.20 0.72 7.73
C LYS A 114 1.22 1.27 7.53
N MET A 115 1.37 2.59 7.43
CA MET A 115 2.67 3.22 7.29
C MET A 115 3.53 3.03 8.55
N LYS A 116 2.97 3.27 9.74
CA LYS A 116 3.66 3.03 11.02
C LYS A 116 4.10 1.56 11.19
N SER A 117 3.24 0.62 10.81
CA SER A 117 3.55 -0.81 10.86
C SER A 117 4.70 -1.20 9.93
N ARG A 118 4.71 -0.69 8.68
CA ARG A 118 5.78 -0.95 7.73
C ARG A 118 7.12 -0.34 8.15
N VAL A 119 7.11 0.87 8.69
CA VAL A 119 8.32 1.51 9.25
C VAL A 119 8.90 0.66 10.38
N ARG A 120 8.07 0.15 11.30
CA ARG A 120 8.51 -0.76 12.38
C ARG A 120 9.10 -2.07 11.85
N MET A 121 8.55 -2.62 10.77
CA MET A 121 9.12 -3.83 10.14
C MET A 121 10.47 -3.56 9.49
N MET A 122 10.66 -2.39 8.88
CA MET A 122 11.94 -2.01 8.28
C MET A 122 13.01 -1.79 9.37
N ASP A 123 12.65 -1.10 10.45
CA ASP A 123 13.51 -0.89 11.61
C ASP A 123 13.95 -2.22 12.25
N ARG A 124 13.02 -3.17 12.41
CA ARG A 124 13.34 -4.54 12.87
C ARG A 124 14.25 -5.32 11.93
N ARG A 125 14.13 -5.15 10.60
CA ARG A 125 15.00 -5.82 9.62
C ARG A 125 16.42 -5.24 9.59
N LEU A 126 16.56 -3.96 9.93
CA LEU A 126 17.84 -3.27 10.03
C LEU A 126 18.51 -3.45 11.41
N ARG A 127 17.76 -3.91 12.41
CA ARG A 127 18.27 -4.23 13.74
C ARG A 127 19.01 -5.57 13.69
N ASP A 128 20.27 -5.57 14.11
CA ASP A 128 21.07 -6.80 14.20
C ASP A 128 20.41 -7.82 15.17
N PRO A 129 19.98 -9.00 14.69
CA PRO A 129 19.35 -10.03 15.51
C PRO A 129 20.22 -10.49 16.69
N ARG A 130 21.55 -10.42 16.55
CA ARG A 130 22.50 -10.79 17.61
C ARG A 130 22.42 -9.79 18.77
N ARG A 131 22.43 -8.50 18.45
CA ARG A 131 22.30 -7.41 19.44
C ARG A 131 20.98 -7.47 20.21
N GLU A 132 19.89 -7.88 19.56
CA GLU A 132 18.57 -8.03 20.21
C GLU A 132 18.47 -9.30 21.07
N ARG A 133 19.23 -10.35 20.74
CA ARG A 133 19.39 -11.53 21.59
C ARG A 133 20.19 -11.18 22.85
N ASP A 134 21.32 -10.50 22.70
CA ASP A 134 22.19 -10.09 23.80
C ASP A 134 21.47 -9.19 24.82
N MET A 135 20.67 -8.22 24.36
CA MET A 135 19.91 -7.38 25.29
C MET A 135 18.85 -8.18 26.07
N ARG A 136 18.18 -9.14 25.42
CA ARG A 136 17.22 -10.02 26.11
C ARG A 136 17.90 -10.94 27.12
N GLU A 137 19.10 -11.42 26.83
CA GLU A 137 19.88 -12.24 27.76
C GLU A 137 20.35 -11.42 28.97
N ARG A 138 20.81 -10.19 28.76
CA ARG A 138 21.15 -9.26 29.85
C ARG A 138 19.94 -8.95 30.74
N GLU A 139 18.78 -8.67 30.16
CA GLU A 139 17.55 -8.40 30.91
C GLU A 139 17.11 -9.61 31.76
N LYS A 140 17.22 -10.82 31.20
CA LYS A 140 17.01 -12.08 31.95
C LYS A 140 18.03 -12.28 33.07
N TRP A 141 19.28 -11.90 32.85
CA TRP A 141 20.32 -12.02 33.86
C TRP A 141 20.10 -11.04 35.02
N GLU A 142 19.80 -9.77 34.73
CA GLU A 142 19.50 -8.77 35.75
C GLU A 142 18.26 -9.13 36.57
N THR A 143 17.18 -9.60 35.92
CA THR A 143 15.98 -10.06 36.63
C THR A 143 16.23 -11.27 37.53
N ARG A 144 17.08 -12.22 37.11
CA ARG A 144 17.53 -13.35 37.95
C ARG A 144 18.36 -12.87 39.15
N LYS A 145 19.30 -11.95 38.92
CA LYS A 145 20.14 -11.36 39.96
C LYS A 145 19.31 -10.61 41.01
N GLN A 146 18.31 -9.84 40.57
CA GLN A 146 17.40 -9.14 41.45
C GLN A 146 16.53 -10.09 42.27
N ARG A 147 16.02 -11.17 41.65
CA ARG A 147 15.29 -12.23 42.38
C ARG A 147 16.16 -12.93 43.44
N ASN A 148 17.40 -13.25 43.11
CA ASN A 148 18.32 -13.88 44.06
C ASN A 148 18.70 -12.94 45.22
N ARG A 149 18.87 -11.64 44.93
CA ARG A 149 19.10 -10.63 45.99
C ARG A 149 17.91 -10.50 46.94
N ASN A 150 16.69 -10.61 46.44
CA ASN A 150 15.50 -10.56 47.29
C ASN A 150 15.34 -11.83 48.13
N ARG A 151 15.71 -13.00 47.62
CA ARG A 151 15.66 -14.28 48.36
C ARG A 151 16.69 -14.42 49.47
N ASN A 152 17.83 -13.73 49.36
CA ASN A 152 18.89 -13.76 50.37
C ASN A 152 18.76 -12.64 51.42
N LYS A 153 17.63 -11.92 51.44
CA LYS A 153 17.31 -10.88 52.43
C LYS A 153 16.24 -11.32 53.44
N ASP A 154 15.67 -12.50 53.24
CA ASP A 154 14.84 -13.24 54.21
C ASP A 154 15.74 -14.25 54.93
#